data_AF-A0A1I7YRE4-F1
#
_entry.id   AF-A0A1I7YRE4-F1
#
_cell.length_a   1.000
_cell.length_b   1.000
_cell.length_c   1.000
_cell.angle_alpha   90.00
_cell.angle_beta   90.00
_cell.angle_gamma   90.00
#
_symmetry.space_group_name_H-M   'P 1'
#
loop_
_entity.id
_entity.type
_entity.pdbx_description
1 polymer ?
#
loop_
_entity_poly.entity_id
_entity_poly.type
_entity_poly.pdbx_seq_one_letter_code
_entity_poly.pdbx_strand_id
1 'polypeptide(L)'
;MDSFPWPISAINGYVSSFLYQQENPQLKSWIEKIETSTGIKREKVFYSAFFVVVLYLILGSLAQFLCNLCGFAYPAYASVKAVRTKEADDDRKWLIYWTVFAFFSIVDFFAESIMGIFPAYWLLKAAFLVYLYLPQTNGAKHFFDSYVDPTITQIDNIITNYFYVKAE
;
A
#
# COMPACT_ATOMS: atom_id res chain seq x y z
N MET A 1 4.14 -23.49 6.95
CA MET A 1 3.85 -22.13 7.44
C MET A 1 5.01 -21.80 8.35
N ASP A 2 6.09 -21.38 7.72
CA ASP A 2 7.40 -21.45 8.31
C ASP A 2 7.57 -20.22 9.18
N SER A 3 7.85 -20.46 10.46
CA SER A 3 8.15 -19.45 11.45
C SER A 3 9.20 -18.47 10.90
N PHE A 4 8.88 -17.18 10.99
CA PHE A 4 9.73 -16.05 10.63
C PHE A 4 11.22 -16.33 10.91
N PRO A 5 12.15 -16.12 9.94
CA PRO A 5 13.47 -16.75 9.93
C PRO A 5 14.47 -16.28 11.00
N TRP A 6 14.16 -15.25 11.80
CA TRP A 6 15.10 -14.67 12.75
C TRP A 6 14.47 -14.48 14.14
N PRO A 7 15.08 -15.04 15.21
CA PRO A 7 14.67 -14.71 16.57
C PRO A 7 15.04 -13.26 16.88
N ILE A 8 14.18 -12.53 17.61
CA ILE A 8 14.35 -11.10 17.94
C ILE A 8 15.70 -10.85 18.66
N SER A 9 16.22 -11.86 19.36
CA SER A 9 17.55 -11.83 19.98
C SER A 9 18.69 -11.66 18.96
N ALA A 10 18.58 -12.25 17.77
CA ALA A 10 19.58 -12.11 16.72
C ALA A 10 19.63 -10.67 16.18
N ILE A 11 18.47 -10.03 15.99
CA ILE A 11 18.37 -8.64 15.54
C ILE A 11 19.10 -7.71 16.52
N ASN A 12 18.89 -7.91 17.82
CA ASN A 12 19.55 -7.10 18.83
C ASN A 12 21.07 -7.29 18.82
N GLY A 13 21.54 -8.51 18.53
CA GLY A 13 22.95 -8.82 18.32
C GLY A 13 23.54 -8.07 17.11
N TYR A 14 22.89 -8.13 15.96
CA TYR A 14 23.32 -7.43 14.74
C TYR A 14 23.34 -5.91 14.92
N VAL A 15 22.29 -5.34 15.51
CA VAL A 15 22.20 -3.89 15.79
C VAL A 15 23.31 -3.47 16.74
N SER A 16 23.55 -4.23 17.81
CA SER A 16 24.63 -3.93 18.75
C SER A 16 26.00 -4.01 18.06
N SER A 17 26.29 -5.08 17.30
CA SER A 17 27.56 -5.18 16.57
C SER A 17 27.75 -4.02 15.59
N PHE A 18 26.69 -3.61 14.88
CA PHE A 18 26.76 -2.49 13.95
C PHE A 18 27.06 -1.16 14.67
N LEU A 19 26.38 -0.89 15.79
CA LEU A 19 26.50 0.38 16.54
C LEU A 19 27.82 0.52 17.31
N TYR A 20 28.45 -0.59 17.71
CA TYR A 20 29.70 -0.57 18.47
C TYR A 20 30.94 -0.79 17.60
N GLN A 21 30.82 -1.53 16.49
CA GLN A 21 31.92 -1.83 15.57
C GLN A 21 31.96 -0.85 14.38
N GLN A 22 31.87 0.44 14.67
CA GLN A 22 31.85 1.49 13.65
C GLN A 22 33.28 1.85 13.19
N GLU A 23 33.64 1.49 11.96
CA GLU A 23 34.96 1.82 11.38
C GLU A 23 35.07 3.29 10.93
N ASN A 24 33.94 3.93 10.63
CA ASN A 24 33.92 5.31 10.17
C ASN A 24 34.04 6.30 11.36
N PRO A 25 35.13 7.09 11.43
CA PRO A 25 35.41 7.97 12.58
C PRO A 25 34.38 9.09 12.73
N GLN A 26 33.78 9.56 11.64
CA GLN A 26 32.72 10.57 11.72
C GLN A 26 31.49 9.98 12.41
N LEU A 27 30.97 8.85 11.93
CA LEU A 27 29.77 8.21 12.49
C LEU A 27 29.94 7.85 13.96
N LYS A 28 31.12 7.38 14.36
CA LYS A 28 31.43 7.12 15.78
C LYS A 28 31.28 8.38 16.64
N SER A 29 31.79 9.51 16.17
CA SER A 29 31.67 10.79 16.89
C SER A 29 30.21 11.29 17.01
N TRP A 30 29.38 11.06 15.99
CA TRP A 30 27.95 11.38 16.04
C TRP A 30 27.20 10.49 17.05
N ILE A 31 27.47 9.19 17.05
CA ILE A 31 26.85 8.23 17.97
C ILE A 31 27.23 8.54 19.43
N GLU A 32 28.50 8.83 19.71
CA GLU A 32 28.97 9.20 21.04
C GLU A 32 28.39 10.54 21.53
N LYS A 33 28.26 11.53 20.64
CA LYS A 33 27.58 12.80 20.95
C LYS A 33 26.11 12.61 21.29
N ILE A 34 25.42 11.73 20.55
CA ILE A 34 24.01 11.44 20.80
C ILE A 34 23.83 10.71 22.14
N GLU A 35 24.68 9.73 22.44
CA GLU A 35 24.66 8.99 23.72
C GLU A 35 24.95 9.89 24.93
N THR A 36 25.97 10.75 24.83
CA THR A 36 26.34 11.67 25.93
C THR A 36 25.28 12.75 26.17
N SER A 37 24.57 13.18 25.11
CA SER A 37 23.50 14.17 25.19
C SER A 37 22.17 13.59 25.71
N THR A 38 21.79 12.38 25.29
CA THR A 38 20.51 11.77 25.69
C THR A 38 20.59 10.88 26.92
N GLY A 39 21.77 10.35 27.28
CA GLY A 39 21.92 9.42 28.40
C GLY A 39 21.19 8.07 28.20
N ILE A 40 20.72 7.79 26.99
CA ILE A 40 19.98 6.57 26.63
C ILE A 40 20.92 5.62 25.86
N LYS A 41 20.75 4.31 26.09
CA LYS A 41 21.50 3.28 25.36
C LYS A 41 21.30 3.38 23.85
N ARG A 42 22.38 3.20 23.09
CA ARG A 42 22.45 3.35 21.62
C ARG A 42 21.42 2.49 20.88
N GLU A 43 21.13 1.27 21.36
CA GLU A 43 20.16 0.40 20.69
C GLU A 43 18.74 0.97 20.78
N LYS A 44 18.36 1.50 21.95
CA LYS A 44 17.04 2.13 22.12
C LYS A 44 16.87 3.37 21.25
N VAL A 45 17.93 4.17 21.10
CA VAL A 45 17.91 5.33 20.18
C VAL A 45 17.70 4.85 18.75
N PHE A 46 18.42 3.82 18.31
CA PHE A 46 18.27 3.25 16.97
C PHE A 46 16.84 2.73 16.71
N TYR A 47 16.27 1.94 17.63
CA TYR A 47 14.89 1.47 17.49
C TYR A 47 13.88 2.62 17.51
N SER A 48 14.09 3.65 18.34
CA SER A 48 13.20 4.80 18.39
C SER A 48 13.26 5.64 17.10
N ALA A 49 14.46 5.86 16.55
CA ALA A 49 14.65 6.53 15.28
C ALA A 49 14.04 5.71 14.13
N PHE A 50 14.27 4.40 14.11
CA PHE A 50 13.67 3.49 13.14
C PHE A 50 12.14 3.53 13.21
N PHE A 51 11.56 3.53 14.42
CA PHE A 51 10.12 3.64 14.62
C PHE A 51 9.58 4.98 14.11
N VAL A 52 10.26 6.10 14.39
CA VAL A 52 9.88 7.42 13.87
C VAL A 52 9.97 7.46 12.35
N VAL A 53 11.00 6.85 11.76
CA VAL A 53 11.13 6.72 10.29
C VAL A 53 9.98 5.90 9.73
N VAL A 54 9.67 4.74 10.31
CA VAL A 54 8.52 3.92 9.88
C VAL A 54 7.21 4.69 10.03
N LEU A 55 7.03 5.42 11.12
CA LEU A 55 5.84 6.24 11.36
C LEU A 55 5.73 7.40 10.36
N TYR A 56 6.85 8.03 9.99
CA TYR A 56 6.92 9.05 8.94
C TYR A 56 6.65 8.46 7.54
N LEU A 57 7.14 7.24 7.27
CA LEU A 57 6.82 6.52 6.04
C LEU A 57 5.35 6.12 5.95
N ILE A 58 4.65 6.02 7.08
CA ILE A 58 3.23 5.66 7.18
C ILE A 58 2.30 6.89 7.19
N LEU A 59 2.73 8.01 7.77
CA LEU A 59 1.90 9.21 7.97
C LEU A 59 2.29 10.40 7.07
N GLY A 60 3.47 10.36 6.45
CA GLY A 60 3.98 11.44 5.60
C GLY A 60 3.54 11.32 4.13
N SER A 61 3.96 12.28 3.31
CA SER A 61 3.75 12.27 1.85
C SER A 61 4.37 11.05 1.15
N LEU A 62 5.39 10.43 1.75
CA LEU A 62 5.97 9.16 1.29
C LEU A 62 5.00 7.98 1.42
N ALA A 63 4.04 8.02 2.34
CA ALA A 63 3.02 6.98 2.50
C ALA A 63 2.12 6.88 1.26
N GLN A 64 1.75 8.02 0.68
CA GLN A 64 1.02 8.10 -0.58
C GLN A 64 1.81 7.46 -1.72
N PHE A 65 3.10 7.79 -1.83
CA PHE A 65 3.98 7.22 -2.86
C PHE A 65 4.11 5.70 -2.71
N LEU A 66 4.38 5.21 -1.49
CA LEU A 66 4.51 3.78 -1.21
C LEU A 66 3.18 3.03 -1.40
N CYS A 67 2.06 3.60 -0.96
CA CYS A 67 0.73 3.03 -1.16
C CYS A 67 0.41 2.87 -2.65
N ASN A 68 0.65 3.92 -3.45
CA ASN A 68 0.41 3.87 -4.88
C ASN A 68 1.39 2.93 -5.59
N LEU A 69 2.66 2.89 -5.16
CA LEU A 69 3.66 1.97 -5.70
C LEU A 69 3.30 0.51 -5.42
N CYS A 70 2.93 0.18 -4.18
CA CYS A 70 2.51 -1.18 -3.80
C CYS A 70 1.18 -1.56 -4.47
N GLY A 71 0.21 -0.63 -4.52
CA GLY A 71 -1.07 -0.81 -5.19
C GLY A 71 -0.97 -0.94 -6.71
N PHE A 72 0.15 -0.50 -7.31
CA PHE A 72 0.42 -0.67 -8.73
C PHE A 72 1.29 -1.90 -9.02
N ALA A 73 2.40 -2.06 -8.30
CA ALA A 73 3.45 -3.04 -8.61
C ALA A 73 2.97 -4.49 -8.46
N TYR A 74 2.29 -4.82 -7.35
CA TYR A 74 1.83 -6.19 -7.11
C TYR A 74 0.71 -6.60 -8.09
N PRO A 75 -0.36 -5.81 -8.25
CA PRO A 75 -1.42 -6.10 -9.22
C PRO A 75 -0.93 -6.08 -10.67
N ALA A 76 0.01 -5.22 -11.04
CA ALA A 76 0.60 -5.22 -12.38
C ALA A 76 1.36 -6.52 -12.67
N TYR A 77 2.19 -6.97 -11.72
CA TYR A 77 2.88 -8.25 -11.84
C TYR A 77 1.89 -9.42 -11.97
N ALA A 78 0.87 -9.44 -11.11
CA ALA A 78 -0.11 -10.50 -11.09
C ALA A 78 -1.03 -10.49 -12.33
N SER A 79 -1.38 -9.31 -12.85
CA SER A 79 -2.11 -9.16 -14.13
C SER A 79 -1.31 -9.72 -15.30
N VAL A 80 -0.01 -9.39 -15.40
CA VAL A 80 0.87 -9.92 -16.46
C VAL A 80 1.00 -11.45 -16.37
N LYS A 81 0.97 -11.99 -15.15
CA LYS A 81 0.96 -13.44 -14.92
C LYS A 81 -0.36 -14.08 -15.36
N ALA A 82 -1.50 -13.45 -15.04
CA ALA A 82 -2.84 -13.92 -15.43
C ALA A 82 -3.05 -13.93 -16.95
N VAL A 83 -2.57 -12.91 -17.67
CA VAL A 83 -2.62 -12.83 -19.15
C VAL A 83 -1.88 -13.99 -19.83
N ARG A 84 -0.93 -14.64 -19.14
CA ARG A 84 -0.18 -15.80 -19.68
C ARG A 84 -0.86 -17.14 -19.40
N THR A 85 -1.89 -17.17 -18.55
CA THR A 85 -2.69 -18.37 -18.25
C THR A 85 -3.95 -18.42 -19.12
N LYS A 86 -4.50 -19.61 -19.38
CA LYS A 86 -5.71 -19.78 -20.21
C LYS A 86 -7.03 -19.57 -19.44
N GLU A 87 -6.97 -19.25 -18.15
CA GLU A 87 -8.15 -19.11 -17.29
C GLU A 87 -8.69 -17.67 -17.32
N ALA A 88 -9.83 -17.47 -17.99
CA ALA A 88 -10.47 -16.15 -18.15
C ALA A 88 -11.03 -15.56 -16.84
N ASP A 89 -11.20 -16.37 -15.80
CA ASP A 89 -11.80 -15.94 -14.52
C ASP A 89 -10.82 -15.10 -13.69
N ASP A 90 -9.51 -15.23 -13.92
CA ASP A 90 -8.48 -14.39 -13.30
C ASP A 90 -8.37 -13.02 -13.99
N ASP A 91 -8.55 -12.96 -15.31
CA ASP A 91 -8.54 -11.70 -16.07
C ASP A 91 -9.66 -10.76 -15.61
N ARG A 92 -10.87 -11.29 -15.38
CA ARG A 92 -12.02 -10.49 -14.88
C ARG A 92 -11.71 -9.85 -13.53
N LYS A 93 -11.08 -10.57 -12.59
CA LYS A 93 -10.76 -10.04 -11.25
C LYS A 93 -9.79 -8.86 -11.33
N TRP A 94 -8.75 -8.97 -12.18
CA TRP A 94 -7.79 -7.88 -12.36
C TRP A 94 -8.44 -6.67 -13.04
N LEU A 95 -9.31 -6.87 -14.02
CA LEU A 95 -10.00 -5.76 -14.69
C LEU A 95 -10.88 -4.97 -13.70
N ILE A 96 -11.63 -5.67 -12.85
CA ILE A 96 -12.45 -5.06 -11.78
C ILE A 96 -11.58 -4.27 -10.81
N TYR A 97 -10.45 -4.85 -10.40
CA TYR A 97 -9.48 -4.18 -9.54
C TYR A 97 -9.00 -2.87 -10.18
N TRP A 98 -8.61 -2.89 -11.45
CA TRP A 98 -8.15 -1.70 -12.18
C TRP A 98 -9.24 -0.63 -12.30
N THR A 99 -10.51 -1.01 -12.51
CA THR A 99 -11.63 -0.06 -12.52
C THR A 99 -11.79 0.64 -11.16
N VAL A 100 -11.74 -0.11 -10.06
CA VAL A 100 -11.84 0.46 -8.71
C VAL A 100 -10.61 1.33 -8.41
N PHE A 101 -9.42 0.90 -8.79
CA PHE A 101 -8.19 1.68 -8.66
C PHE A 101 -8.24 3.01 -9.43
N ALA A 102 -8.81 3.01 -10.63
CA ALA A 102 -9.01 4.23 -11.43
C ALA A 102 -9.99 5.21 -10.74
N PHE A 103 -11.09 4.72 -10.16
CA PHE A 103 -11.99 5.54 -9.36
C PHE A 103 -11.26 6.18 -8.16
N PHE A 104 -10.48 5.39 -7.41
CA PHE A 104 -9.68 5.92 -6.31
C PHE A 104 -8.58 6.89 -6.77
N SER A 105 -8.07 6.77 -7.99
CA SER A 105 -7.11 7.73 -8.55
C SER A 105 -7.74 9.11 -8.76
N ILE A 106 -9.05 9.17 -9.05
CA ILE A 106 -9.79 10.43 -9.14
C ILE A 106 -10.01 11.02 -7.74
N VAL A 107 -10.37 10.19 -6.75
CA VAL A 107 -10.51 10.64 -5.35
C VAL A 107 -9.17 11.11 -4.79
N ASP A 108 -8.05 10.51 -5.21
CA ASP A 108 -6.71 10.92 -4.81
C ASP A 108 -6.34 12.34 -5.21
N PHE A 109 -6.93 12.87 -6.29
CA PHE A 109 -6.77 14.27 -6.65
C PHE A 109 -7.28 15.21 -5.54
N PHE A 110 -8.29 14.77 -4.79
CA PHE A 110 -8.83 15.49 -3.64
C PHE A 110 -8.19 15.06 -2.31
N ALA A 111 -7.24 14.11 -2.33
CA ALA A 111 -6.67 13.55 -1.11
C ALA A 111 -5.95 14.60 -0.26
N GLU A 112 -5.34 15.64 -0.85
CA GLU A 112 -4.74 16.74 -0.07
C GLU A 112 -5.77 17.48 0.79
N SER A 113 -6.98 17.73 0.25
CA SER A 113 -8.08 18.33 1.01
C SER A 113 -8.63 17.36 2.08
N ILE A 114 -8.68 16.06 1.77
CA ILE A 114 -9.14 15.02 2.71
C ILE A 114 -8.12 14.82 3.85
N MET A 115 -6.81 14.86 3.55
CA MET A 115 -5.74 14.72 4.54
C MET A 115 -5.75 15.84 5.58
N GLY A 116 -6.16 17.05 5.17
CA GLY A 116 -6.35 18.18 6.09
C GLY A 116 -7.42 17.94 7.16
N ILE A 117 -8.34 17.00 6.93
CA ILE A 117 -9.43 16.63 7.84
C ILE A 117 -9.15 15.28 8.53
N PHE A 118 -8.57 14.33 7.80
CA PHE A 118 -8.31 12.97 8.28
C PHE A 118 -6.92 12.46 7.82
N PRO A 119 -5.89 12.49 8.70
CA PRO A 119 -4.52 12.15 8.33
C PRO A 119 -4.28 10.65 8.05
N ALA A 120 -5.23 9.77 8.41
CA ALA A 120 -5.14 8.32 8.20
C ALA A 120 -5.82 7.83 6.90
N TYR A 121 -6.19 8.73 5.98
CA TYR A 121 -6.86 8.39 4.72
C TYR A 121 -6.05 7.41 3.86
N TRP A 122 -4.73 7.61 3.73
CA TRP A 122 -3.87 6.73 2.93
C TRP A 122 -3.77 5.31 3.47
N LEU A 123 -3.76 5.15 4.80
CA LEU A 123 -3.79 3.84 5.44
C LEU A 123 -5.12 3.13 5.21
N LEU A 124 -6.24 3.85 5.34
CA LEU A 124 -7.56 3.29 5.10
C LEU A 124 -7.73 2.87 3.64
N LYS A 125 -7.25 3.72 2.71
CA LYS A 125 -7.23 3.42 1.27
C LYS A 125 -6.35 2.19 0.98
N ALA A 126 -5.14 2.12 1.54
CA ALA A 126 -4.26 0.98 1.38
C ALA A 126 -4.90 -0.30 1.91
N ALA A 127 -5.49 -0.26 3.10
CA ALA A 127 -6.21 -1.40 3.68
C ALA A 127 -7.40 -1.84 2.83
N PHE A 128 -8.14 -0.88 2.24
CA PHE A 128 -9.26 -1.17 1.35
C PHE A 128 -8.81 -1.78 0.01
N LEU A 129 -7.74 -1.26 -0.59
CA LEU A 129 -7.13 -1.84 -1.79
C LEU A 129 -6.61 -3.25 -1.53
N VAL A 130 -5.96 -3.47 -0.37
CA VAL A 130 -5.50 -4.79 0.07
C VAL A 130 -6.67 -5.74 0.23
N TYR A 131 -7.75 -5.30 0.89
CA TYR A 131 -8.96 -6.08 1.03
C TYR A 131 -9.57 -6.50 -0.31
N LEU A 132 -9.51 -5.63 -1.33
CA LEU A 132 -10.02 -5.91 -2.66
C LEU A 132 -9.18 -6.92 -3.44
N TYR A 133 -7.85 -6.85 -3.39
CA TYR A 133 -7.00 -7.78 -4.14
C TYR A 133 -6.77 -9.12 -3.43
N LEU A 134 -7.02 -9.20 -2.11
CA LEU A 134 -6.73 -10.41 -1.35
C LEU A 134 -7.61 -11.58 -1.82
N PRO A 135 -7.02 -12.68 -2.34
CA PRO A 135 -7.79 -13.78 -2.92
C PRO A 135 -8.59 -14.59 -1.89
N GLN A 136 -8.30 -14.44 -0.59
CA GLN A 136 -9.02 -15.14 0.47
C GLN A 136 -10.40 -14.55 0.80
N THR A 137 -10.62 -13.25 0.58
CA THR A 137 -11.87 -12.59 0.94
C THR A 137 -12.89 -12.55 -0.20
N ASN A 138 -12.49 -12.85 -1.44
CA ASN A 138 -13.32 -12.67 -2.65
C ASN A 138 -13.97 -11.27 -2.74
N GLY A 139 -13.38 -10.27 -2.09
CA GLY A 139 -13.98 -8.94 -1.91
C GLY A 139 -14.25 -8.24 -3.25
N ALA A 140 -13.35 -8.41 -4.23
CA ALA A 140 -13.54 -7.89 -5.59
C ALA A 140 -14.77 -8.49 -6.29
N LYS A 141 -15.06 -9.79 -6.11
CA LYS A 141 -16.21 -10.46 -6.74
C LYS A 141 -17.53 -9.98 -6.15
N HIS A 142 -17.60 -9.89 -4.82
CA HIS A 142 -18.78 -9.35 -4.13
C HIS A 142 -19.04 -7.88 -4.50
N PHE A 143 -17.98 -7.07 -4.58
CA PHE A 143 -18.10 -5.66 -4.97
C PHE A 143 -18.58 -5.51 -6.42
N PHE A 144 -18.09 -6.37 -7.32
CA PHE A 144 -18.52 -6.37 -8.72
C PHE A 144 -20.00 -6.72 -8.87
N ASP A 145 -20.41 -7.86 -8.31
CA ASP A 145 -21.78 -8.36 -8.46
C ASP A 145 -22.80 -7.43 -7.77
N SER A 146 -22.41 -6.73 -6.71
CA SER A 146 -23.32 -5.85 -5.95
C SER A 146 -23.42 -4.42 -6.49
N TYR A 147 -22.32 -3.86 -7.02
CA TYR A 147 -22.27 -2.43 -7.35
C TYR A 147 -21.90 -2.14 -8.81
N VAL A 148 -20.97 -2.90 -9.38
CA VAL A 148 -20.46 -2.60 -10.73
C VAL A 148 -21.42 -3.09 -11.80
N ASP A 149 -21.87 -4.35 -11.71
CA ASP A 149 -22.79 -4.97 -12.68
C ASP A 149 -24.13 -4.22 -12.85
N PRO A 150 -24.83 -3.80 -11.77
CA PRO A 150 -26.07 -3.03 -11.93
C PRO A 150 -25.83 -1.63 -12.50
N THR A 151 -24.70 -0.99 -12.17
CA THR A 151 -24.38 0.36 -12.67
C THR A 151 -24.06 0.33 -14.17
N ILE A 152 -23.28 -0.65 -14.63
CA ILE A 152 -22.98 -0.85 -16.06
C ILE A 152 -24.27 -1.13 -16.83
N THR A 153 -25.14 -2.01 -16.31
CA THR A 153 -26.42 -2.33 -16.94
C THR A 153 -27.30 -1.09 -17.09
N GLN A 154 -27.32 -0.19 -16.10
CA GLN A 154 -28.05 1.07 -16.21
C GLN A 154 -27.46 2.01 -17.26
N ILE A 155 -26.14 2.12 -17.34
CA ILE A 155 -25.46 2.95 -18.34
C ILE A 155 -25.69 2.41 -19.75
N ASP A 156 -25.57 1.09 -19.96
CA ASP A 156 -25.82 0.46 -21.25
C ASP A 156 -27.27 0.71 -21.70
N ASN A 157 -28.24 0.57 -20.80
CA ASN A 157 -29.63 0.89 -21.11
C ASN A 157 -29.83 2.35 -21.54
N ILE A 158 -29.16 3.31 -20.89
CA ILE A 158 -29.22 4.74 -21.26
C ILE A 158 -28.59 4.97 -22.63
N ILE A 159 -27.41 4.39 -22.88
CA ILE A 159 -26.68 4.54 -24.14
C ILE A 159 -27.48 3.92 -25.30
N THR A 160 -27.99 2.70 -25.14
CA THR A 160 -28.84 2.04 -26.14
C THR A 160 -30.08 2.87 -26.42
N ASN A 161 -30.75 3.39 -25.40
CA ASN A 161 -31.95 4.22 -25.58
C ASN A 161 -31.64 5.55 -26.29
N TYR A 162 -30.51 6.18 -25.99
CA TYR A 162 -30.06 7.39 -26.70
C TYR A 162 -29.78 7.15 -28.18
N PHE A 163 -29.13 6.03 -28.53
CA PHE A 163 -28.93 5.66 -29.94
C PHE A 163 -30.22 5.27 -30.64
N TYR A 164 -31.17 4.65 -29.93
CA TYR A 164 -32.48 4.30 -30.46
C TYR A 164 -33.30 5.55 -30.84
N VAL A 165 -33.40 6.52 -29.92
CA VAL A 165 -34.13 7.77 -30.12
C VAL A 165 -33.53 8.64 -31.23
N LYS A 166 -32.21 8.56 -31.44
CA LYS A 166 -31.52 9.34 -32.49
C LYS A 166 -31.63 8.72 -33.89
N ALA A 167 -32.06 7.46 -33.98
CA ALA A 167 -32.21 6.74 -35.25
C ALA A 167 -33.62 6.86 -35.86
N GLU A 168 -34.59 7.41 -35.11
CA GLU A 168 -35.93 7.83 -35.58
C GLU A 168 -35.94 9.32 -36.00
#